data_AF-A0A1X7SQ17-F1
#
_entry.id   AF-A0A1X7SQ17-F1
#
_cell.length_a   1.000
_cell.length_b   1.000
_cell.length_c   1.000
_cell.angle_alpha   90.00
_cell.angle_beta   90.00
_cell.angle_gamma   90.00
#
_symmetry.space_group_name_H-M   'P 1'
#
loop_
_entity.id
_entity.type
_entity.pdbx_description
1 polymer ?
#
loop_
_entity_poly.entity_id
_entity_poly.type
_entity_poly.pdbx_seq_one_letter_code
_entity_poly.pdbx_strand_id
1 'polypeptide(L)'
;MTAGELKFALKVESVLNSLPDPEYRQLVVEVLMLTALINPERPLPQIVNVDDVIRTANFLFVVDQKECNGLASQCCGQIRGSCEAYWAICSHFYDSAPSGVYGTMSYLSRALLQTIQQNLPRDYSCKIS
;
A
#
# COMPACT_ATOMS: atom_id res chain seq x y z
N MET A 1 -5.80 3.86 28.90
CA MET A 1 -5.11 4.73 27.94
C MET A 1 -4.06 5.54 28.68
N THR A 2 -2.78 5.35 28.39
CA THR A 2 -1.70 6.14 29.00
C THR A 2 -1.56 7.50 28.29
N ALA A 3 -0.99 8.51 28.96
CA ALA A 3 -0.79 9.83 28.35
C ALA A 3 0.12 9.79 27.10
N GLY A 4 0.98 8.77 26.97
CA GLY A 4 1.80 8.53 25.78
C GLY A 4 0.98 8.03 24.58
N GLU A 5 0.03 7.13 24.81
CA GLU A 5 -0.87 6.61 23.76
C GLU A 5 -1.74 7.71 23.14
N LEU A 6 -2.23 8.65 23.96
CA LEU A 6 -3.03 9.77 23.46
C LEU A 6 -2.21 10.72 22.56
N LYS A 7 -0.97 11.04 22.95
CA LYS A 7 -0.09 11.91 22.14
C LYS A 7 0.27 11.26 20.81
N PHE A 8 0.50 9.94 20.81
CA PHE A 8 0.73 9.19 19.58
C PHE A 8 -0.50 9.21 18.67
N ALA A 9 -1.69 8.91 19.20
CA ALA A 9 -2.94 8.91 18.44
C ALA A 9 -3.22 10.27 17.77
N LEU A 10 -3.08 11.37 18.52
CA LEU A 10 -3.24 12.73 17.97
C LEU A 10 -2.21 13.05 16.88
N LYS A 11 -0.99 12.51 16.99
CA LYS A 11 0.03 12.71 15.96
C LYS A 11 -0.30 11.94 14.68
N VAL A 12 -0.74 10.68 14.80
CA VAL A 12 -1.21 9.88 13.65
C VAL A 12 -2.40 10.56 12.99
N GLU A 13 -3.38 11.00 13.77
CA GLU A 13 -4.55 11.73 13.28
C GLU A 13 -4.15 13.01 12.54
N SER A 14 -3.24 13.80 13.10
CA SER A 14 -2.73 15.01 12.45
C SER A 14 -2.05 14.73 11.10
N VAL A 15 -1.32 13.61 10.99
CA VAL A 15 -0.68 13.21 9.73
C VAL A 15 -1.75 12.77 8.71
N LEU A 16 -2.71 11.93 9.11
CA LEU A 16 -3.77 11.48 8.21
C LEU A 16 -4.67 12.64 7.76
N ASN A 17 -4.98 13.59 8.65
CA ASN A 17 -5.76 14.78 8.32
C ASN A 17 -5.02 15.77 7.41
N SER A 18 -3.70 15.66 7.27
CA SER A 18 -2.94 16.48 6.31
C SER A 18 -3.09 16.02 4.86
N LEU A 19 -3.60 14.79 4.63
CA LEU A 19 -3.87 14.27 3.29
C LEU A 19 -5.23 14.81 2.81
N PRO A 20 -5.29 15.71 1.82
CA PRO A 20 -6.55 16.39 1.45
C PRO A 20 -7.57 15.46 0.79
N ASP A 21 -7.09 14.36 0.22
CA ASP A 21 -7.89 13.43 -0.57
C ASP A 21 -8.32 12.22 0.27
N PRO A 22 -9.64 11.98 0.42
CA PRO A 22 -10.15 10.91 1.27
C PRO A 22 -9.84 9.51 0.73
N GLU A 23 -9.82 9.33 -0.59
CA GLU A 23 -9.59 8.04 -1.25
C GLU A 23 -8.12 7.62 -1.11
N TYR A 24 -7.20 8.56 -1.33
CA TYR A 24 -5.79 8.36 -1.06
C TYR A 24 -5.51 8.11 0.43
N ARG A 25 -6.17 8.88 1.30
CA ARG A 25 -6.06 8.71 2.75
C ARG A 25 -6.50 7.30 3.18
N GLN A 26 -7.53 6.73 2.56
CA GLN A 26 -7.94 5.35 2.81
C GLN A 26 -6.81 4.35 2.49
N LEU A 27 -6.18 4.47 1.32
CA LEU A 27 -5.07 3.58 0.95
C LEU A 27 -3.88 3.69 1.92
N VAL A 28 -3.58 4.91 2.40
CA VAL A 28 -2.54 5.11 3.42
C VAL A 28 -2.90 4.40 4.73
N VAL A 29 -4.15 4.50 5.19
CA VAL A 29 -4.61 3.80 6.40
C VAL A 29 -4.52 2.28 6.22
N GLU A 30 -4.88 1.75 5.06
CA GLU A 30 -4.76 0.33 4.73
C GLU A 30 -3.31 -0.15 4.78
N VAL A 31 -2.36 0.60 4.21
CA VAL A 31 -0.92 0.27 4.29
C VAL A 31 -0.41 0.31 5.72
N LEU A 32 -0.82 1.30 6.52
CA LEU A 32 -0.44 1.39 7.94
C LEU A 32 -0.99 0.20 8.74
N MET A 33 -2.23 -0.22 8.45
CA MET A 33 -2.84 -1.41 9.07
C MET A 33 -2.07 -2.68 8.72
N LEU A 34 -1.72 -2.88 7.44
CA LEU A 34 -0.90 -4.02 7.00
C LEU A 34 0.49 -3.99 7.64
N THR A 35 1.11 -2.81 7.73
CA THR A 35 2.42 -2.64 8.36
C THR A 35 2.38 -3.03 9.84
N ALA A 36 1.31 -2.67 10.56
CA ALA A 36 1.12 -3.06 11.95
C ALA A 36 0.88 -4.57 12.12
N LEU A 37 0.32 -5.25 11.11
CA LEU A 37 0.03 -6.69 11.14
C LEU A 37 1.25 -7.58 10.86
N ILE A 38 2.20 -7.13 10.03
CA ILE A 38 3.31 -7.97 9.56
C ILE A 38 4.23 -8.42 10.70
N ASN A 39 4.49 -7.56 11.67
CA ASN A 39 5.33 -7.93 12.81
C ASN A 39 4.96 -7.10 14.06
N PRO A 40 3.97 -7.55 14.84
CA PRO A 40 3.55 -6.81 16.04
C PRO A 40 4.65 -6.75 17.12
N GLU A 41 5.59 -7.70 17.10
CA GLU A 41 6.61 -7.89 18.13
C GLU A 41 7.94 -7.21 17.80
N ARG A 42 8.22 -6.91 16.52
CA ARG A 42 9.49 -6.32 16.09
C ARG A 42 9.27 -5.20 15.08
N PRO A 43 9.95 -4.06 15.25
CA PRO A 43 9.91 -3.00 14.24
C PRO A 43 10.43 -3.54 12.91
N LEU A 44 9.86 -3.04 11.82
CA LEU A 44 10.42 -3.30 10.50
C LEU A 44 11.90 -2.86 10.48
N PRO A 45 12.78 -3.61 9.81
CA PRO A 45 14.21 -3.33 9.81
C PRO A 45 14.58 -2.02 9.11
N GLN A 46 13.61 -1.29 8.56
CA GLN A 46 13.81 -0.15 7.66
C GLN A 46 12.60 0.78 7.58
N ILE A 47 12.83 1.93 6.96
CA ILE A 47 11.78 2.87 6.55
C ILE A 47 11.01 2.27 5.37
N VAL A 48 9.68 2.28 5.46
CA VAL A 48 8.76 1.94 4.37
C VAL A 48 8.17 3.22 3.82
N ASN A 49 8.37 3.48 2.53
CA ASN A 49 7.70 4.58 1.84
C ASN A 49 6.30 4.14 1.40
N VAL A 50 5.28 4.67 2.06
CA VAL A 50 3.87 4.34 1.80
C VAL A 50 3.46 4.67 0.36
N ASP A 51 3.94 5.78 -0.20
CA ASP A 51 3.60 6.19 -1.57
C ASP A 51 4.16 5.21 -2.61
N ASP A 52 5.34 4.63 -2.36
CA ASP A 52 5.94 3.62 -3.24
C ASP A 52 5.16 2.30 -3.17
N VAL A 53 4.69 1.91 -1.98
CA VAL A 53 3.85 0.72 -1.79
C VAL A 53 2.53 0.87 -2.56
N ILE A 54 1.85 2.01 -2.42
CA ILE A 54 0.58 2.27 -3.10
C ILE A 54 0.78 2.29 -4.62
N ARG A 55 1.83 2.97 -5.12
CA ARG A 55 2.13 2.99 -6.57
C ARG A 55 2.44 1.61 -7.12
N THR A 56 3.17 0.79 -6.38
CA THR A 56 3.47 -0.59 -6.76
C THR A 56 2.20 -1.44 -6.78
N ALA A 57 1.33 -1.30 -5.78
CA ALA A 57 0.04 -1.99 -5.72
C ALA A 57 -0.87 -1.61 -6.90
N ASN A 58 -0.97 -0.31 -7.20
CA ASN A 58 -1.71 0.17 -8.37
C ASN A 58 -1.14 -0.40 -9.69
N PHE A 59 0.18 -0.47 -9.82
CA PHE A 59 0.81 -1.09 -10.98
C PHE A 59 0.42 -2.57 -11.13
N LEU A 60 0.50 -3.36 -10.05
CA LEU A 60 0.11 -4.76 -10.05
C LEU A 60 -1.38 -4.93 -10.40
N PHE A 61 -2.25 -4.07 -9.87
CA PHE A 61 -3.68 -4.05 -10.20
C PHE A 61 -3.90 -3.81 -11.69
N VAL A 62 -3.28 -2.77 -12.27
CA VAL A 62 -3.44 -2.46 -13.69
C VAL A 62 -2.91 -3.59 -14.60
N VAL A 63 -1.82 -4.25 -14.20
CA VAL A 63 -1.30 -5.42 -14.94
C VAL A 63 -2.32 -6.56 -14.94
N ASP A 64 -2.80 -6.97 -13.77
CA ASP A 64 -3.78 -8.07 -13.65
C ASP A 64 -5.10 -7.72 -14.39
N GLN A 65 -5.53 -6.45 -14.36
CA GLN A 65 -6.73 -5.98 -15.06
C GLN A 65 -6.55 -6.00 -16.58
N LYS A 66 -5.34 -5.78 -17.10
CA LYS A 66 -5.06 -5.93 -18.54
C LYS A 66 -5.07 -7.40 -18.96
N GLU A 67 -4.51 -8.29 -18.16
CA GLU A 67 -4.50 -9.72 -18.46
C GLU A 67 -5.89 -10.34 -18.49
N CYS A 68 -6.79 -9.88 -17.62
CA CYS A 68 -8.17 -10.37 -17.55
C CYS A 68 -9.17 -9.56 -18.38
N ASN A 69 -8.72 -8.59 -19.20
CA ASN A 69 -9.60 -7.64 -19.92
C ASN A 69 -10.64 -6.97 -19.02
N GLY A 70 -10.24 -6.59 -17.81
CA GLY A 70 -11.07 -5.91 -16.82
C GLY A 70 -11.30 -4.43 -17.12
N LEU A 71 -12.17 -3.79 -16.32
CA LEU A 71 -12.58 -2.39 -16.52
C LEU A 71 -11.42 -1.40 -16.42
N ALA A 72 -10.41 -1.72 -15.59
CA ALA A 72 -9.22 -0.90 -15.42
C ALA A 72 -8.11 -1.19 -16.45
N SER A 73 -8.37 -2.00 -17.48
CA SER A 73 -7.39 -2.28 -18.55
C SER A 73 -6.94 -1.02 -19.31
N GLN A 74 -7.78 0.01 -19.32
CA GLN A 74 -7.50 1.31 -19.94
C GLN A 74 -6.65 2.23 -19.05
N CYS A 75 -6.48 1.89 -17.77
CA CYS A 75 -5.61 2.65 -16.89
C CYS A 75 -4.14 2.54 -17.33
N CYS A 76 -3.48 3.68 -17.26
CA CYS A 76 -2.06 3.81 -17.45
C CYS A 76 -1.41 3.20 -16.21
N GLY A 77 -0.48 2.28 -16.42
CA GLY A 77 0.47 1.94 -15.37
C GLY A 77 1.39 3.14 -15.10
N GLN A 78 2.62 2.88 -14.66
CA GLN A 78 3.64 3.85 -14.22
C GLN A 78 4.03 4.99 -15.20
N ILE A 79 3.35 5.13 -16.35
CA ILE A 79 3.55 6.15 -17.38
C ILE A 79 2.85 7.45 -16.94
N ARG A 80 3.66 8.46 -16.60
CA ARG A 80 3.19 9.81 -16.26
C ARG A 80 2.49 10.47 -17.46
N GLY A 81 1.28 10.99 -17.26
CA GLY A 81 0.67 12.00 -18.13
C GLY A 81 -0.41 11.56 -19.12
N SER A 82 -0.87 10.30 -19.11
CA SER A 82 -1.89 9.82 -20.07
C SER A 82 -3.20 9.36 -19.44
N CYS A 83 -3.34 9.41 -18.12
CA CYS A 83 -4.57 9.01 -17.46
C CYS A 83 -4.99 10.05 -16.43
N GLU A 84 -6.29 10.32 -16.37
CA GLU A 84 -6.95 11.13 -15.36
C GLU A 84 -6.84 10.45 -13.99
N ALA A 85 -5.62 10.41 -13.47
CA ALA A 85 -5.24 9.71 -12.25
C ALA A 85 -4.70 10.76 -11.26
N TYR A 86 -5.53 11.10 -10.28
CA TYR A 86 -5.06 11.88 -9.12
C TYR A 86 -4.00 11.05 -8.38
N TRP A 87 -2.85 11.66 -8.05
CA TRP A 87 -1.66 10.97 -7.52
C TRP A 87 -1.03 9.85 -8.40
N ALA A 88 -1.36 9.78 -9.69
CA ALA A 88 -0.91 8.71 -10.59
C ALA A 88 -1.40 7.30 -10.20
N ILE A 89 -2.57 7.23 -9.54
CA ILE A 89 -3.28 6.00 -9.19
C ILE A 89 -4.54 5.89 -10.05
N CYS A 90 -4.83 4.69 -10.56
CA CYS A 90 -6.03 4.43 -11.36
C CYS A 90 -7.30 4.65 -10.51
N SER A 91 -8.28 5.41 -11.00
CA SER A 91 -9.52 5.67 -10.27
C SER A 91 -10.24 4.37 -9.88
N HIS A 92 -10.26 3.36 -10.76
CA HIS A 92 -10.83 2.04 -10.45
C HIS A 92 -10.10 1.28 -9.33
N PHE A 93 -8.88 1.68 -8.97
CA PHE A 93 -8.19 1.10 -7.83
C PHE A 93 -8.81 1.60 -6.52
N TYR A 94 -9.17 2.89 -6.44
CA TYR A 94 -9.90 3.44 -5.28
C TYR A 94 -11.29 2.79 -5.12
N ASP A 95 -11.97 2.51 -6.23
CA ASP A 95 -13.29 1.88 -6.24
C ASP A 95 -13.26 0.35 -6.04
N SER A 96 -12.08 -0.26 -6.01
CA SER A 96 -11.98 -1.72 -5.84
C SER A 96 -12.31 -2.10 -4.39
N ALA A 97 -12.95 -3.26 -4.22
CA ALA A 97 -13.29 -3.75 -2.88
C ALA A 97 -12.02 -3.91 -2.03
N PRO A 98 -12.06 -3.69 -0.70
CA PRO A 98 -10.88 -3.89 0.13
C PRO A 98 -10.44 -5.35 0.18
N SER A 99 -11.36 -6.29 -0.03
CA SER A 99 -11.12 -7.73 0.03
C SER A 99 -11.38 -8.41 -1.32
N GLY A 100 -10.93 -9.66 -1.43
CA GLY A 100 -11.07 -10.46 -2.65
C GLY A 100 -9.81 -10.43 -3.52
N VAL A 101 -9.83 -11.23 -4.59
CA VAL A 101 -8.66 -11.49 -5.44
C VAL A 101 -8.14 -10.20 -6.08
N TYR A 102 -9.05 -9.33 -6.54
CA TYR A 102 -8.72 -8.04 -7.16
C TYR A 102 -8.91 -6.84 -6.22
N GLY A 103 -8.93 -7.07 -4.90
CA GLY A 103 -9.17 -6.03 -3.92
C GLY A 103 -7.93 -5.24 -3.51
N THR A 104 -8.10 -4.02 -3.00
CA THR A 104 -6.99 -3.12 -2.63
C THR A 104 -6.01 -3.78 -1.66
N MET A 105 -6.49 -4.40 -0.57
CA MET A 105 -5.63 -5.02 0.45
C MET A 105 -4.80 -6.17 -0.11
N SER A 106 -5.30 -6.90 -1.10
CA SER A 106 -4.57 -7.97 -1.78
C SER A 106 -3.37 -7.44 -2.56
N TYR A 107 -3.54 -6.30 -3.24
CA TYR A 107 -2.43 -5.65 -3.95
C TYR A 107 -1.47 -4.91 -3.02
N LEU A 108 -1.99 -4.22 -2.00
CA LEU A 108 -1.18 -3.52 -1.00
C LEU A 108 -0.33 -4.49 -0.18
N SER A 109 -0.87 -5.66 0.19
CA SER A 109 -0.10 -6.70 0.88
C SER A 109 1.01 -7.27 0.01
N ARG A 110 0.72 -7.60 -1.26
CA ARG A 110 1.73 -8.03 -2.24
C ARG A 110 2.85 -6.98 -2.39
N ALA A 111 2.47 -5.72 -2.59
CA ALA A 111 3.42 -4.62 -2.76
C ALA A 111 4.27 -4.40 -1.51
N LEU A 112 3.66 -4.39 -0.32
CA LEU A 112 4.36 -4.20 0.95
C LEU A 112 5.37 -5.32 1.23
N LEU A 113 4.98 -6.57 0.98
CA LEU A 113 5.90 -7.72 1.10
C LEU A 113 7.06 -7.61 0.11
N GLN A 114 6.82 -7.18 -1.13
CA GLN A 114 7.89 -6.93 -2.10
C GLN A 114 8.84 -5.82 -1.61
N THR A 115 8.31 -4.72 -1.09
CA THR A 115 9.13 -3.62 -0.54
C THR A 115 9.98 -4.09 0.63
N ILE A 116 9.44 -4.89 1.54
CA ILE A 116 10.19 -5.43 2.68
C ILE A 116 11.25 -6.43 2.20
N GLN A 117 10.89 -7.35 1.29
CA GLN A 117 11.77 -8.40 0.80
C GLN A 117 12.95 -7.88 -0.01
N GLN A 118 12.76 -6.86 -0.85
CA GLN A 118 13.83 -6.24 -1.66
C GLN A 118 14.94 -5.64 -0.79
N ASN A 119 14.62 -5.28 0.44
CA ASN A 119 15.50 -4.54 1.33
C ASN A 119 15.98 -5.37 2.54
N LEU A 120 15.51 -6.61 2.66
CA LEU A 120 16.11 -7.59 3.57
C LEU A 120 17.48 -8.03 3.02
N PRO A 121 18.55 -8.06 3.84
CA PRO A 121 19.81 -8.65 3.42
C PRO A 121 19.58 -10.10 2.99
N ARG A 122 20.11 -10.50 1.84
CA ARG A 122 19.91 -11.85 1.26
C ARG A 122 20.54 -12.99 2.08
N ASP A 123 21.12 -12.69 3.24
CA ASP A 123 21.87 -13.62 4.10
C ASP A 123 21.01 -14.42 5.08
N TYR A 124 19.68 -14.36 5.00
CA TYR A 124 18.83 -15.34 5.66
C TYR A 124 18.82 -16.63 4.82
N SER A 125 19.95 -17.37 4.87
CA SER A 125 19.90 -18.80 4.60
C SER A 125 18.89 -19.36 5.60
N CYS A 126 17.70 -19.69 5.13
CA CYS A 126 16.72 -20.43 5.90
C CYS A 126 17.28 -21.84 6.10
N LYS A 127 18.22 -21.98 7.03
CA LYS A 127 18.60 -23.28 7.57
C LYS A 127 17.50 -23.63 8.53
N ILE A 128 16.55 -24.42 8.04
CA ILE A 128 15.70 -25.23 8.92
C ILE A 128 16.66 -26.23 9.55
N SER A 129 17.08 -25.95 10.78
CA SER A 129 17.75 -26.91 11.67
C SER A 129 16.71 -27.71 12.42
#